data_AF-A0A940KD65-F1
#
_entry.id   AF-A0A940KD65-F1
#
_cell.length_a   1.000
_cell.length_b   1.000
_cell.length_c   1.000
_cell.angle_alpha   90.00
_cell.angle_beta   90.00
_cell.angle_gamma   90.00
#
_symmetry.space_group_name_H-M   'P 1'
#
loop_
_entity.id
_entity.type
_entity.pdbx_description
1 polymer ?
#
loop_
_entity_poly.entity_id
_entity_poly.type
_entity_poly.pdbx_seq_one_letter_code
_entity_poly.pdbx_strand_id
1 'polypeptide(L)' 'MLLPQEWLQTEWFSVLATFVAINTLIYVILGVIKIIPKFRLRRAYRGASRRSETRSIHPDAPV' A
#
# COMPACT_ATOMS: atom_id res chain seq x y z
N MET A 1 -29.35 -2.56 -26.31
CA MET A 1 -30.32 -1.81 -25.50
C MET A 1 -29.59 -0.65 -24.84
N LEU A 2 -29.97 0.58 -25.16
CA LEU A 2 -29.47 1.79 -24.50
C LEU A 2 -30.55 2.25 -23.53
N LEU A 3 -30.16 2.64 -22.32
CA LEU A 3 -31.09 3.20 -21.34
C LEU A 3 -31.62 4.55 -21.88
N PRO A 4 -32.90 4.88 -21.63
CA PRO A 4 -33.43 6.19 -21.98
C PRO A 4 -32.64 7.30 -21.28
N GLN A 5 -32.22 8.34 -22.02
CA GLN A 5 -31.43 9.44 -21.46
C GLN A 5 -32.16 10.19 -20.33
N GLU A 6 -33.49 10.21 -20.38
CA GLU A 6 -34.32 10.86 -19.36
C GLU A 6 -34.15 10.24 -17.98
N TRP A 7 -33.75 8.97 -17.90
CA TRP A 7 -33.52 8.30 -16.61
C TRP A 7 -32.27 8.84 -15.90
N LEU A 8 -31.26 9.29 -16.65
CA LEU A 8 -30.02 9.85 -16.10
C LEU A 8 -30.26 11.18 -15.36
N GLN A 9 -31.33 11.90 -15.72
CA GLN A 9 -31.70 13.20 -15.16
C GLN A 9 -32.58 13.07 -13.90
N THR A 10 -32.98 11.85 -13.53
CA THR A 10 -33.85 11.63 -12.38
C THR A 10 -33.09 11.67 -11.07
N GLU A 11 -33.73 12.18 -10.01
CA GLU A 11 -33.09 12.24 -8.68
C GLU A 11 -32.76 10.86 -8.12
N TRP A 12 -33.66 9.88 -8.26
CA TRP A 12 -33.44 8.54 -7.73
C TRP A 12 -32.21 7.87 -8.36
N PHE A 13 -32.01 8.08 -9.66
CA PHE A 13 -30.85 7.56 -10.38
C PHE A 13 -29.58 8.28 -9.92
N SER A 14 -29.63 9.60 -9.73
CA SER A 14 -28.49 10.40 -9.23
C SER A 14 -28.02 9.95 -7.85
N VAL A 15 -28.95 9.63 -6.95
CA VAL A 15 -28.63 9.08 -5.62
C VAL A 15 -27.91 7.74 -5.75
N LEU A 16 -28.47 6.79 -6.53
CA LEU A 16 -27.86 5.48 -6.75
C LEU A 16 -26.48 5.59 -7.42
N ALA A 17 -26.34 6.42 -8.44
CA ALA A 17 -25.09 6.66 -9.14
C ALA A 17 -24.03 7.23 -8.18
N THR A 18 -24.43 8.14 -7.29
CA THR A 18 -23.53 8.69 -6.27
C THR A 18 -23.07 7.63 -5.28
N PHE A 19 -23.97 6.76 -4.81
CA PHE A 19 -23.60 5.63 -3.94
C PHE A 19 -22.55 4.71 -4.61
N VAL A 20 -22.78 4.35 -5.87
CA VAL A 20 -21.86 3.51 -6.64
C VAL A 20 -20.53 4.23 -6.88
N ALA A 21 -20.57 5.52 -7.20
CA ALA A 21 -19.38 6.34 -7.42
C ALA A 21 -18.52 6.44 -6.15
N ILE A 22 -19.13 6.68 -4.99
CA ILE A 22 -18.42 6.75 -3.71
C ILE A 22 -17.77 5.40 -3.39
N ASN A 23 -18.52 4.30 -3.53
CA ASN A 23 -18.00 2.96 -3.26
C ASN A 23 -16.79 2.63 -4.16
N THR A 24 -16.93 2.90 -5.46
CA THR A 24 -15.87 2.69 -6.45
C THR A 24 -14.65 3.55 -6.13
N LEU A 25 -14.85 4.84 -5.85
CA LEU A 25 -13.78 5.77 -5.52
C LEU A 25 -12.99 5.32 -4.27
N ILE A 26 -13.68 4.92 -3.21
CA ILE A 26 -13.05 4.42 -1.98
C ILE A 26 -12.18 3.20 -2.28
N TYR A 27 -12.71 2.21 -3.00
CA TYR A 27 -11.95 1.00 -3.30
C TYR A 27 -10.79 1.23 -4.27
N VAL A 28 -10.95 2.14 -5.23
CA VAL A 28 -9.86 2.55 -6.12
C VAL A 28 -8.74 3.20 -5.29
N ILE A 29 -9.05 4.11 -4.38
CA ILE A 29 -8.06 4.75 -3.50
C ILE A 29 -7.33 3.69 -2.67
N LEU A 30 -8.08 2.79 -2.01
CA LEU A 30 -7.48 1.70 -1.23
C LEU A 30 -6.62 0.76 -2.09
N GLY A 31 -7.07 0.47 -3.31
CA GLY A 31 -6.34 -0.33 -4.29
C GLY A 31 -5.02 0.33 -4.67
N VAL A 32 -5.04 1.62 -4.99
CA VAL A 32 -3.84 2.40 -5.31
C VAL A 32 -2.88 2.43 -4.13
N ILE A 33 -3.35 2.70 -2.92
CA ILE A 33 -2.54 2.66 -1.70
C ILE A 33 -1.89 1.27 -1.53
N LYS A 34 -2.63 0.20 -1.79
CA LYS A 34 -2.16 -1.18 -1.64
C LYS A 34 -1.18 -1.61 -2.72
N ILE A 35 -1.29 -1.05 -3.94
CA ILE A 35 -0.34 -1.31 -5.04
C ILE A 35 1.04 -0.73 -4.72
N ILE A 36 1.11 0.35 -3.93
CA ILE A 36 2.39 0.93 -3.53
C ILE A 36 3.18 -0.13 -2.75
N PRO A 37 4.31 -0.63 -3.30
CA PRO A 37 5.12 -1.59 -2.58
C PRO A 37 5.61 -0.91 -1.31
N LYS A 38 5.45 -1.58 -0.16
CA LYS A 38 6.01 -1.10 1.11
C LYS A 38 7.52 -0.98 0.92
N PHE A 39 8.00 0.25 0.65
CA PHE A 39 9.42 0.58 0.54
C PHE A 39 10.04 0.33 1.91
N ARG A 40 10.41 -0.92 2.16
CA ARG A 40 11.26 -1.27 3.28
C ARG A 40 12.59 -0.61 2.94
N LEU A 41 12.87 0.52 3.59
CA LEU A 41 14.20 1.11 3.74
C LEU A 41 15.10 0.07 4.44
N ARG A 42 15.43 -1.00 3.72
CA ARG A 42 16.23 -2.15 4.14
C ARG A 42 17.68 -1.78 4.46
N ARG A 43 18.04 -0.49 4.36
CA ARG A 43 19.37 0.06 4.69
C ARG A 43 19.43 0.86 5.98
N ALA A 44 18.31 1.32 6.54
CA ALA A 44 18.36 2.14 7.77
C ALA A 44 18.52 1.29 9.04
N TYR A 45 18.08 0.03 9.02
CA TYR A 45 18.27 -0.92 10.11
C TYR A 45 19.34 -1.95 9.75
N ARG A 46 20.56 -1.48 9.47
CA ARG A 46 21.74 -2.27 9.89
C ARG A 46 21.70 -2.22 11.41
N GLY A 47 20.98 -3.19 11.98
CA GLY A 47 20.78 -3.31 13.42
C GLY A 47 22.09 -3.20 14.18
N ALA A 48 21.98 -2.85 15.45
CA ALA A 48 23.05 -2.64 16.43
C ALA A 48 23.99 -3.84 16.67
N SER A 49 24.13 -4.76 15.72
CA SER A 49 25.13 -5.82 15.69
C SER A 49 26.29 -5.45 14.78
N ARG A 50 26.89 -4.28 15.00
CA ARG A 50 28.35 -4.18 14.83
C ARG A 50 28.91 -4.72 16.14
N ARG A 51 29.26 -6.00 16.18
CA ARG A 51 29.99 -6.57 17.32
C ARG A 51 31.28 -5.76 17.47
N SER A 52 31.40 -5.04 18.57
CA SER A 52 32.58 -4.23 18.88
C SER A 52 33.77 -5.09 19.29
N GLU A 53 33.53 -6.34 19.68
CA GLU A 53 34.53 -7.24 20.26
C GLU A 53 34.48 -8.62 19.62
N THR A 54 35.68 -9.18 19.41
CA THR A 54 35.91 -10.53 18.91
C THR A 54 35.65 -11.54 20.02
N ARG A 55 34.60 -12.36 19.88
CA ARG A 55 34.31 -13.51 20.77
C ARG A 55 34.86 -14.83 20.22
N SER A 56 36.01 -14.77 19.53
CA SER A 56 36.70 -15.97 19.08
C SER A 56 37.32 -16.66 20.28
N ILE A 57 37.22 -17.99 20.34
CA ILE A 57 37.96 -18.83 21.30
C ILE A 57 39.46 -18.88 21.00
N HIS A 58 39.86 -18.40 19.81
CA HIS A 58 41.25 -18.18 19.40
C HIS A 58 41.36 -16.75 18.85
N PRO A 59 41.56 -15.75 19.72
CA PRO A 59 41.63 -14.35 19.29
C PRO A 59 42.90 -14.04 18.47
N ASP A 60 43.95 -14.84 18.61
CA ASP A 60 45.27 -14.59 18.01
C ASP A 60 45.62 -15.55 16.86
N ALA A 61 44.62 -16.20 16.27
CA ALA A 61 44.86 -17.03 15.09
C ALA A 61 45.38 -16.15 13.94
N PRO A 62 46.52 -16.50 13.30
CA PRO A 62 47.04 -15.74 12.17
C PRO A 62 46.03 -15.78 11.02
N VAL A 63 45.76 -14.60 10.44
CA VAL A 63 44.94 -14.43 9.23
C VAL A 63 45.63 -14.97 7.99
#